data_AF-A0A665W0F6-F1
#
_entry.id   AF-A0A665W0F6-F1
#
_cell.length_a   1.000
_cell.length_b   1.000
_cell.length_c   1.000
_cell.angle_alpha   90.00
_cell.angle_beta   90.00
_cell.angle_gamma   90.00
#
_symmetry.space_group_name_H-M   'P 1'
#
loop_
_entity.id
_entity.type
_entity.pdbx_description
1 polymer ?
#
loop_
_entity_poly.entity_id
_entity_poly.type
_entity_poly.pdbx_seq_one_letter_code
_entity_poly.pdbx_strand_id
1 'polypeptide(L)'
;MLQKIIVLLCLSSVLSEQLCTPDASDGYKVRLSIKTALGDQAYAWNENELFLFRATLAFAMRNHMEQDFEVSNIVVCDETVRVSFWFVVTSPQNSSTLIGKTNVEEAVRKSRGRINSAFLLTDKTLEFVGIAPTLAAPLSPDTPPWLIVFGVVIGLVAAGIVFLLVSSLLQRRRSKEGKSDDSEEETRVKTAENGGEGVYNMSFSDDERLTQM
;
A
#
# COMPACT_ATOMS: atom_id res chain seq x y z
N MET A 1 -52.90 -16.72 -33.66
CA MET A 1 -51.60 -16.12 -34.02
C MET A 1 -50.83 -15.61 -32.80
N LEU A 2 -51.47 -14.89 -31.87
CA LEU A 2 -50.84 -14.37 -30.64
C LEU A 2 -50.23 -15.45 -29.72
N GLN A 3 -50.92 -16.58 -29.55
CA GLN A 3 -50.47 -17.68 -28.69
C GLN A 3 -49.18 -18.36 -29.21
N LYS A 4 -48.95 -18.40 -30.53
CA LYS A 4 -47.71 -18.93 -31.11
C LYS A 4 -46.53 -17.97 -30.93
N ILE A 5 -46.79 -16.66 -30.92
CA ILE A 5 -45.78 -15.62 -30.69
C ILE A 5 -45.33 -15.63 -29.22
N ILE A 6 -46.27 -15.80 -28.29
CA ILE A 6 -45.97 -15.92 -26.85
C ILE A 6 -45.11 -17.15 -26.55
N VAL A 7 -45.42 -18.30 -27.18
CA VAL A 7 -44.59 -19.51 -27.04
C VAL A 7 -43.17 -19.28 -27.57
N LEU A 8 -43.00 -18.62 -28.72
CA LEU A 8 -41.68 -18.34 -29.28
C LEU A 8 -40.83 -17.39 -28.41
N LEU A 9 -41.46 -16.40 -27.77
CA LEU A 9 -40.80 -15.49 -26.83
C LEU A 9 -40.36 -16.18 -25.53
N CYS A 10 -41.13 -17.15 -25.03
CA CYS A 10 -40.73 -17.93 -23.86
C CYS A 10 -39.57 -18.91 -24.14
N LEU A 11 -39.35 -19.37 -25.38
CA LEU A 11 -38.23 -20.25 -25.70
C LEU A 11 -36.87 -19.52 -25.72
N SER A 12 -36.83 -18.23 -26.09
CA SER A 12 -35.58 -17.46 -26.12
C SER A 12 -35.00 -17.21 -24.72
N SER A 13 -35.84 -17.01 -23.71
CA SER A 13 -35.39 -16.84 -22.32
C SER A 13 -34.80 -18.14 -21.73
N VAL A 14 -35.35 -19.29 -22.10
CA VAL A 14 -34.90 -20.60 -21.58
C VAL A 14 -33.54 -21.01 -22.16
N LEU A 15 -33.26 -20.67 -23.43
CA LEU A 15 -31.95 -20.95 -24.02
C LEU A 15 -30.82 -20.23 -23.28
N SER A 16 -31.04 -18.97 -22.85
CA SER A 16 -30.00 -18.22 -22.14
C SER A 16 -29.74 -18.75 -20.72
N GLU A 17 -30.75 -19.32 -20.05
CA GLU A 17 -30.58 -19.98 -18.75
C GLU A 17 -29.84 -21.32 -18.85
N GLN A 18 -29.90 -22.00 -19.99
CA GLN A 18 -29.34 -23.34 -20.13
C GLN A 18 -27.81 -23.36 -20.39
N LEU A 19 -27.25 -22.27 -20.92
CA LEU A 19 -25.80 -22.16 -21.17
C LEU A 19 -24.98 -21.86 -19.91
N CYS A 20 -25.63 -21.33 -18.87
CA CYS A 20 -24.96 -20.75 -17.72
C CYS A 20 -25.51 -21.41 -16.46
N THR A 21 -25.05 -22.64 -16.25
CA THR A 21 -25.31 -23.39 -15.03
C THR A 21 -24.24 -23.06 -13.99
N PRO A 22 -24.58 -23.03 -12.70
CA PRO A 22 -23.57 -22.87 -11.65
C PRO A 22 -22.55 -24.01 -11.76
N ASP A 23 -21.26 -23.68 -11.66
CA ASP A 23 -20.14 -24.61 -11.86
C ASP A 23 -20.06 -25.23 -13.28
N ALA A 24 -20.71 -24.64 -14.29
CA ALA A 24 -20.50 -24.98 -15.69
C ALA A 24 -18.99 -24.94 -16.00
N SER A 25 -18.54 -25.85 -16.89
CA SER A 25 -17.14 -25.89 -17.31
C SER A 25 -16.66 -24.50 -17.65
N ASP A 26 -17.33 -23.76 -18.53
CA ASP A 26 -16.88 -22.47 -19.06
C ASP A 26 -17.40 -21.24 -18.29
N GLY A 27 -17.97 -21.47 -17.10
CA GLY A 27 -18.47 -20.41 -16.22
C GLY A 27 -17.41 -19.89 -15.25
N TYR A 28 -17.49 -18.60 -14.95
CA TYR A 28 -16.65 -17.95 -13.95
C TYR A 28 -17.49 -17.37 -12.83
N LYS A 29 -17.13 -17.71 -11.60
CA LYS A 29 -17.74 -17.13 -10.41
C LYS A 29 -17.07 -15.81 -10.06
N VAL A 30 -17.87 -14.78 -9.87
CA VAL A 30 -17.41 -13.46 -9.42
C VAL A 30 -17.93 -13.21 -8.02
N ARG A 31 -17.07 -12.63 -7.17
CA ARG A 31 -17.42 -12.22 -5.81
C ARG A 31 -17.06 -10.76 -5.62
N LEU A 32 -18.06 -9.98 -5.22
CA LEU A 32 -17.89 -8.56 -4.96
C LEU A 32 -18.05 -8.28 -3.46
N SER A 33 -17.08 -7.59 -2.88
CA SER A 33 -17.05 -7.15 -1.49
C SER A 33 -17.12 -5.62 -1.43
N ILE A 34 -18.21 -5.04 -1.94
CA ILE A 34 -18.38 -3.59 -2.09
C ILE A 34 -18.32 -2.88 -0.73
N LYS A 35 -19.05 -3.39 0.28
CA LYS A 35 -19.04 -2.82 1.63
C LYS A 35 -17.68 -2.89 2.30
N THR A 36 -16.91 -3.95 2.05
CA THR A 36 -15.54 -4.07 2.56
C THR A 36 -14.59 -3.08 1.89
N ALA A 37 -14.80 -2.77 0.61
CA ALA A 37 -13.96 -1.84 -0.14
C ALA A 37 -14.25 -0.36 0.20
N LEU A 38 -15.53 0.00 0.28
CA LEU A 38 -15.98 1.39 0.30
C LEU A 38 -16.60 1.84 1.64
N GLY A 39 -16.82 0.91 2.58
CA GLY A 39 -17.39 1.22 3.89
C GLY A 39 -18.76 1.89 3.76
N ASP A 40 -18.87 3.11 4.29
CA ASP A 40 -20.10 3.91 4.30
C ASP A 40 -20.43 4.53 2.95
N GLN A 41 -19.48 4.58 2.01
CA GLN A 41 -19.67 5.06 0.63
C GLN A 41 -20.03 3.94 -0.35
N ALA A 42 -20.39 2.75 0.15
CA ALA A 42 -20.75 1.62 -0.66
C ALA A 42 -22.02 1.89 -1.49
N TYR A 43 -21.90 1.77 -2.81
CA TYR A 43 -23.05 1.84 -3.71
C TYR A 43 -23.87 0.54 -3.65
N ALA A 44 -25.15 0.64 -4.03
CA ALA A 44 -26.04 -0.51 -4.12
C ALA A 44 -25.80 -1.25 -5.44
N TRP A 45 -25.62 -2.57 -5.38
CA TRP A 45 -25.58 -3.39 -6.57
C TRP A 45 -26.99 -3.51 -7.17
N ASN A 46 -27.17 -2.97 -8.38
CA ASN A 46 -28.44 -2.91 -9.09
C ASN A 46 -28.25 -3.26 -10.58
N GLU A 47 -29.34 -3.20 -11.36
CA GLU A 47 -29.30 -3.51 -12.79
C GLU A 47 -28.35 -2.60 -13.59
N ASN A 48 -28.16 -1.34 -13.18
CA ASN A 48 -27.24 -0.43 -13.85
C ASN A 48 -25.78 -0.84 -13.61
N GLU A 49 -25.45 -1.24 -12.38
CA GLU A 49 -24.11 -1.75 -12.04
C GLU A 49 -23.85 -3.09 -12.74
N LEU A 50 -24.85 -3.95 -12.83
CA LEU A 50 -24.77 -5.19 -13.58
C LEU A 50 -24.58 -4.94 -15.09
N PHE A 51 -25.27 -3.95 -15.65
CA PHE A 51 -25.08 -3.52 -17.04
C PHE A 51 -23.66 -2.99 -17.26
N LEU A 52 -23.17 -2.13 -16.36
CA LEU A 52 -21.79 -1.62 -16.40
C LEU A 52 -20.78 -2.78 -16.32
N PHE A 53 -21.05 -3.80 -15.52
CA PHE A 53 -20.21 -4.98 -15.40
C PHE A 53 -20.14 -5.76 -16.70
N ARG A 54 -21.30 -6.03 -17.32
CA ARG A 54 -21.35 -6.69 -18.62
C ARG A 54 -20.67 -5.85 -19.71
N ALA A 55 -20.82 -4.52 -19.69
CA ALA A 55 -20.17 -3.62 -20.63
C ALA A 55 -18.64 -3.58 -20.47
N THR A 56 -18.13 -3.57 -19.23
CA THR A 56 -16.68 -3.61 -18.97
C THR A 56 -16.06 -4.95 -19.37
N LEU A 57 -16.77 -6.06 -19.17
CA LEU A 57 -16.36 -7.37 -19.68
C LEU A 57 -16.40 -7.44 -21.21
N ALA A 58 -17.46 -6.96 -21.85
CA ALA A 58 -17.55 -6.90 -23.29
C ALA A 58 -16.37 -6.07 -23.86
N PHE A 59 -16.07 -4.91 -23.26
CA PHE A 59 -14.88 -4.13 -23.59
C PHE A 59 -13.57 -4.92 -23.45
N ALA A 60 -13.41 -5.67 -22.35
CA ALA A 60 -12.22 -6.49 -22.15
C ALA A 60 -12.06 -7.57 -23.24
N MET A 61 -13.17 -8.20 -23.63
CA MET A 61 -13.19 -9.19 -24.70
C MET A 61 -12.87 -8.55 -26.06
N ARG A 62 -13.44 -7.38 -26.38
CA ARG A 62 -13.10 -6.62 -27.61
C ARG A 62 -11.61 -6.33 -27.70
N ASN A 63 -11.01 -5.89 -26.59
CA ASN A 63 -9.59 -5.52 -26.53
C ASN A 63 -8.62 -6.72 -26.57
N HIS A 64 -9.12 -7.94 -26.36
CA HIS A 64 -8.32 -9.16 -26.43
C HIS A 64 -8.47 -9.89 -27.77
N MET A 65 -9.71 -10.01 -28.27
CA MET A 65 -10.06 -10.80 -29.45
C MET A 65 -10.23 -9.96 -30.73
N GLU A 66 -10.22 -8.63 -30.63
CA GLU A 66 -10.44 -7.68 -31.75
C GLU A 66 -11.74 -7.95 -32.53
N GLN A 67 -12.78 -8.39 -31.82
CA GLN A 67 -14.13 -8.65 -32.35
C GLN A 67 -15.17 -7.80 -31.62
N ASP A 68 -16.32 -7.58 -32.24
CA ASP A 68 -17.40 -6.76 -31.70
C ASP A 68 -18.26 -7.52 -30.67
N PHE A 69 -17.76 -7.61 -29.43
CA PHE A 69 -18.53 -8.15 -28.30
C PHE A 69 -19.53 -7.14 -27.74
N GLU A 70 -20.80 -7.48 -27.67
CA GLU A 70 -21.83 -6.66 -27.04
C GLU A 70 -22.11 -7.09 -25.59
N VAL A 71 -22.87 -6.27 -24.88
CA VAL A 71 -23.35 -6.56 -23.52
C VAL A 71 -24.20 -7.83 -23.49
N SER A 72 -24.93 -8.10 -24.57
CA SER A 72 -25.75 -9.31 -24.77
C SER A 72 -24.91 -10.59 -24.84
N ASN A 73 -23.63 -10.50 -25.22
CA ASN A 73 -22.75 -11.67 -25.28
C ASN A 73 -22.28 -12.13 -23.90
N ILE A 74 -22.46 -11.29 -22.87
CA ILE A 74 -22.08 -11.59 -21.48
C ILE A 74 -23.33 -12.02 -20.73
N VAL A 75 -23.47 -13.33 -20.54
CA VAL A 75 -24.61 -13.91 -19.83
C VAL A 75 -24.25 -14.08 -18.37
N VAL A 76 -25.10 -13.59 -17.46
CA VAL A 76 -24.90 -13.63 -16.00
C VAL A 76 -26.04 -14.40 -15.35
N CYS A 77 -25.72 -15.26 -14.38
CA CYS A 77 -26.64 -16.18 -13.73
C CYS A 77 -26.36 -16.31 -12.22
N ASP A 78 -27.34 -16.85 -11.49
CA ASP A 78 -27.27 -17.11 -10.04
C ASP A 78 -26.81 -15.90 -9.23
N GLU A 79 -27.46 -14.75 -9.45
CA GLU A 79 -27.21 -13.57 -8.64
C GLU A 79 -27.69 -13.78 -7.20
N THR A 80 -26.78 -13.55 -6.25
CA THR A 80 -27.03 -13.71 -4.82
C THR A 80 -27.04 -12.36 -4.10
N VAL A 81 -27.71 -12.32 -2.94
CA VAL A 81 -27.83 -11.10 -2.09
C VAL A 81 -26.46 -10.56 -1.65
N ARG A 82 -25.45 -11.42 -1.47
CA ARG A 82 -24.08 -11.01 -1.14
C ARG A 82 -23.26 -10.56 -2.36
N VAL A 83 -23.92 -10.32 -3.50
CA VAL A 83 -23.30 -9.90 -4.77
C VAL A 83 -22.23 -10.90 -5.21
N SER A 84 -22.68 -12.14 -5.42
CA SER A 84 -21.94 -13.13 -6.17
C SER A 84 -22.82 -13.70 -7.27
N PHE A 85 -22.23 -13.94 -8.42
CA PHE A 85 -22.92 -14.46 -9.60
C PHE A 85 -21.91 -15.19 -10.49
N TRP A 86 -22.44 -15.99 -11.41
CA TRP A 86 -21.67 -16.63 -12.46
C TRP A 86 -21.83 -15.86 -13.76
N PHE A 87 -20.78 -15.82 -14.59
CA PHE A 87 -20.90 -15.34 -15.95
C PHE A 87 -20.23 -16.29 -16.94
N VAL A 88 -20.78 -16.28 -18.15
CA VAL A 88 -20.22 -16.94 -19.33
C VAL A 88 -20.15 -15.94 -20.48
N VAL A 89 -19.22 -16.15 -21.41
CA VAL A 89 -19.04 -15.31 -22.59
C VAL A 89 -19.39 -16.11 -23.83
N THR A 90 -20.31 -15.59 -24.63
CA THR A 90 -20.73 -16.19 -25.91
C THR A 90 -20.05 -15.51 -27.09
N SER A 91 -19.97 -16.20 -28.22
CA SER A 91 -19.44 -15.64 -29.45
C SER A 91 -20.36 -14.55 -30.03
N PRO A 92 -19.82 -13.43 -30.54
CA PRO A 92 -20.61 -12.39 -31.20
C PRO A 92 -21.39 -12.91 -32.42
N GLN A 93 -20.83 -13.90 -33.11
CA GLN A 93 -21.43 -14.48 -34.33
C GLN A 93 -22.47 -15.56 -34.02
N ASN A 94 -22.35 -16.23 -32.88
CA ASN A 94 -23.21 -17.35 -32.48
C ASN A 94 -23.40 -17.35 -30.97
N SER A 95 -24.58 -16.97 -30.50
CA SER A 95 -24.93 -16.93 -29.07
C SER A 95 -24.97 -18.31 -28.39
N SER A 96 -25.05 -19.39 -29.16
CA SER A 96 -24.99 -20.77 -28.64
C SER A 96 -23.56 -21.26 -28.40
N THR A 97 -22.54 -20.56 -28.92
CA THR A 97 -21.14 -20.98 -28.79
C THR A 97 -20.47 -20.19 -27.68
N LEU A 98 -19.92 -20.90 -26.70
CA LEU A 98 -19.14 -20.30 -25.62
C LEU A 98 -17.70 -20.04 -26.07
N ILE A 99 -17.13 -18.94 -25.58
CA ILE A 99 -15.72 -18.62 -25.77
C ILE A 99 -14.89 -19.48 -24.81
N GLY A 100 -13.81 -20.06 -25.34
CA GLY A 100 -12.91 -20.90 -24.55
C GLY A 100 -12.29 -20.16 -23.37
N LYS A 101 -12.08 -20.88 -22.27
CA LYS A 101 -11.62 -20.32 -21.01
C LYS A 101 -10.40 -19.43 -21.12
N THR A 102 -9.35 -19.92 -21.75
CA THR A 102 -8.05 -19.26 -21.86
C THR A 102 -8.20 -17.83 -22.37
N ASN A 103 -9.03 -17.61 -23.39
CA ASN A 103 -9.26 -16.28 -23.95
C ASN A 103 -9.99 -15.35 -22.98
N VAL A 104 -10.97 -15.89 -22.23
CA VAL A 104 -11.70 -15.10 -21.21
C VAL A 104 -10.77 -14.75 -20.05
N GLU A 105 -9.98 -15.70 -19.55
CA GLU A 105 -9.03 -15.46 -18.47
C GLU A 105 -7.97 -14.43 -18.87
N GLU A 106 -7.42 -14.54 -20.08
CA GLU A 106 -6.44 -13.58 -20.60
C GLU A 106 -7.06 -12.20 -20.83
N ALA A 107 -8.27 -12.11 -21.36
CA ALA A 107 -8.98 -10.85 -21.56
C ALA A 107 -9.24 -10.13 -20.22
N VAL A 108 -9.75 -10.86 -19.23
CA VAL A 108 -10.01 -10.35 -17.87
C VAL A 108 -8.70 -9.96 -17.20
N ARG A 109 -7.66 -10.79 -17.31
CA ARG A 109 -6.33 -10.49 -16.75
C ARG A 109 -5.73 -9.23 -17.37
N LYS A 110 -5.72 -9.09 -18.70
CA LYS A 110 -5.20 -7.91 -19.39
C LYS A 110 -5.94 -6.63 -19.01
N SER A 111 -7.25 -6.72 -18.77
CA SER A 111 -8.11 -5.58 -18.47
C SER A 111 -8.41 -5.40 -16.99
N ARG A 112 -7.79 -6.17 -16.09
CA ARG A 112 -8.16 -6.26 -14.68
C ARG A 112 -8.07 -4.91 -13.96
N GLY A 113 -7.00 -4.16 -14.20
CA GLY A 113 -6.83 -2.81 -13.64
C GLY A 113 -7.95 -1.86 -14.04
N ARG A 114 -8.43 -1.92 -15.29
CA ARG A 114 -9.55 -1.09 -15.77
C ARG A 114 -10.88 -1.52 -15.16
N ILE A 115 -11.14 -2.83 -15.12
CA ILE A 115 -12.37 -3.38 -14.51
C ILE A 115 -12.44 -2.96 -13.05
N ASN A 116 -11.38 -3.17 -12.28
CA ASN A 116 -11.28 -2.75 -10.88
C ASN A 116 -11.54 -1.25 -10.71
N SER A 117 -10.91 -0.42 -11.54
CA SER A 117 -11.07 1.03 -11.50
C SER A 117 -12.49 1.50 -11.80
N ALA A 118 -13.21 0.82 -12.70
CA ALA A 118 -14.59 1.19 -13.06
C ALA A 118 -15.56 1.02 -11.89
N PHE A 119 -15.29 0.08 -10.98
CA PHE A 119 -16.11 -0.20 -9.80
C PHE A 119 -15.52 0.37 -8.50
N LEU A 120 -14.37 1.06 -8.57
CA LEU A 120 -13.62 1.50 -7.38
C LEU A 120 -13.28 0.33 -6.44
N LEU A 121 -13.09 -0.86 -7.01
CA LEU A 121 -12.73 -2.09 -6.30
C LEU A 121 -11.27 -2.44 -6.55
N THR A 122 -10.75 -3.36 -5.76
CA THR A 122 -9.37 -3.88 -5.86
C THR A 122 -9.40 -5.38 -6.15
N ASP A 123 -8.26 -5.97 -6.51
CA ASP A 123 -8.16 -7.42 -6.77
C ASP A 123 -8.62 -8.29 -5.59
N LYS A 124 -8.61 -7.76 -4.37
CA LYS A 124 -9.10 -8.45 -3.16
C LYS A 124 -10.61 -8.32 -2.95
N THR A 125 -11.21 -7.25 -3.45
CA THR A 125 -12.63 -6.95 -3.23
C THR A 125 -13.49 -7.29 -4.45
N LEU A 126 -12.87 -7.41 -5.63
CA LEU A 126 -13.48 -7.94 -6.85
C LEU A 126 -12.68 -9.18 -7.29
N GLU A 127 -13.16 -10.34 -6.84
CA GLU A 127 -12.51 -11.62 -7.09
C GLU A 127 -13.19 -12.34 -8.25
N PHE A 128 -12.38 -12.84 -9.18
CA PHE A 128 -12.80 -13.80 -10.21
C PHE A 128 -12.20 -15.15 -9.84
N VAL A 129 -13.04 -16.09 -9.42
CA VAL A 129 -12.59 -17.39 -8.95
C VAL A 129 -11.93 -18.13 -10.11
N GLY A 130 -10.69 -18.57 -9.91
CA GLY A 130 -9.88 -19.25 -10.93
C GLY A 130 -8.94 -18.33 -11.74
N ILE A 131 -9.14 -17.01 -11.70
CA ILE A 131 -8.27 -16.05 -12.39
C ILE A 131 -7.36 -15.38 -11.36
N ALA A 132 -6.06 -15.67 -11.44
CA ALA A 132 -5.07 -15.08 -10.54
C ALA A 132 -5.05 -13.53 -10.65
N PRO A 133 -4.92 -12.81 -9.52
CA PRO A 133 -4.85 -11.36 -9.52
C PRO A 133 -3.59 -10.87 -10.25
N THR A 134 -3.68 -9.71 -10.89
CA THR A 134 -2.60 -9.13 -11.70
C THR A 134 -1.58 -8.33 -10.92
N LEU A 135 -1.86 -8.03 -9.66
CA LEU A 135 -0.92 -7.29 -8.83
C LEU A 135 0.34 -8.13 -8.58
N ALA A 136 1.46 -7.69 -9.17
CA ALA A 136 2.78 -8.01 -8.64
C ALA A 136 2.75 -7.74 -7.12
N ALA A 137 3.41 -8.61 -6.35
CA ALA A 137 3.52 -8.46 -4.91
C ALA A 137 3.88 -6.99 -4.57
N PRO A 138 3.29 -6.41 -3.51
CA PRO A 138 3.61 -5.05 -3.12
C PRO A 138 5.13 -4.90 -3.13
N LEU A 139 5.65 -3.91 -3.88
CA LEU A 139 7.08 -3.66 -3.93
C LEU A 139 7.53 -3.44 -2.49
N SER A 140 8.11 -4.47 -1.91
CA SER A 140 8.74 -4.37 -0.61
C SER A 140 9.95 -3.50 -0.85
N PRO A 141 10.11 -2.38 -0.14
CA PRO A 141 11.26 -1.53 -0.35
C PRO A 141 12.53 -2.39 -0.17
N ASP A 142 13.45 -2.33 -1.15
CA ASP A 142 14.68 -3.13 -1.16
C ASP A 142 15.53 -2.94 0.12
N THR A 143 15.27 -1.84 0.84
CA THR A 143 15.85 -1.60 2.17
C THR A 143 14.76 -1.43 3.22
N PRO A 144 14.89 -2.11 4.38
CA PRO A 144 13.97 -1.92 5.50
C PRO A 144 13.97 -0.46 6.01
N PRO A 145 12.79 0.15 6.27
CA PRO A 145 12.71 1.56 6.71
C PRO A 145 13.51 1.89 7.98
N TRP A 146 13.67 0.95 8.90
CA TRP A 146 14.44 1.13 10.13
C TRP A 146 15.93 1.41 9.87
N LEU A 147 16.47 0.91 8.75
CA LEU A 147 17.87 1.05 8.38
C LEU A 147 18.18 2.50 7.93
N ILE A 148 17.21 3.15 7.28
CA ILE A 148 17.26 4.57 6.93
C ILE A 148 17.25 5.43 8.20
N VAL A 149 16.34 5.15 9.14
CA VAL A 149 16.25 5.85 10.42
C VAL A 149 17.54 5.70 11.22
N PHE A 150 18.09 4.48 11.28
CA PHE A 150 19.36 4.21 11.95
C PHE A 150 20.52 5.01 11.34
N GLY A 151 20.62 5.06 10.01
CA GLY A 151 21.66 5.83 9.32
C GLY A 151 21.62 7.33 9.64
N VAL A 152 20.42 7.92 9.66
CA VAL A 152 20.24 9.35 10.00
C VAL A 152 20.64 9.63 11.45
N VAL A 153 20.24 8.78 12.39
CA VAL A 153 20.56 8.95 13.81
C VAL A 153 22.07 8.86 14.06
N ILE A 154 22.74 7.85 13.52
CA ILE A 154 24.20 7.72 13.64
C ILE A 154 24.92 8.88 12.97
N GLY A 155 24.44 9.34 11.82
CA GLY A 155 24.99 10.51 11.12
C GLY A 155 24.94 11.79 11.97
N LEU A 156 23.81 12.08 12.62
CA LEU A 156 23.66 13.23 13.51
C LEU A 156 24.55 13.12 14.75
N VAL A 157 24.62 11.93 15.35
CA VAL A 157 25.47 11.68 16.52
C VAL A 157 26.94 11.88 16.16
N ALA A 158 27.40 11.31 15.04
CA ALA A 158 28.78 11.46 14.58
C ALA A 158 29.12 12.93 14.26
N ALA A 159 28.23 13.65 13.56
CA ALA A 159 28.40 15.08 13.29
C ALA A 159 28.48 15.90 14.58
N GLY A 160 27.64 15.58 15.57
CA GLY A 160 27.68 16.19 16.91
C GLY A 160 29.03 15.95 17.61
N ILE A 161 29.54 14.71 17.60
CA ILE A 161 30.84 14.37 18.20
C ILE A 161 31.97 15.14 17.50
N VAL A 162 32.00 15.17 16.17
CA VAL A 162 33.03 15.90 15.41
C VAL A 162 32.98 17.39 15.72
N PHE A 163 31.78 17.98 15.77
CA PHE A 163 31.61 19.39 16.13
C PHE A 163 32.12 19.70 17.54
N LEU A 164 31.86 18.83 18.51
CA LEU A 164 32.37 18.98 19.89
C LEU A 164 33.90 18.89 19.94
N LEU A 165 34.52 17.95 19.21
CA LEU A 165 35.98 17.81 19.17
C LEU A 165 36.65 19.03 18.52
N VAL A 166 36.12 19.51 17.39
CA VAL A 166 36.64 20.69 16.70
C VAL A 166 36.48 21.95 17.56
N SER A 167 35.30 22.12 18.17
CA SER A 167 35.03 23.23 19.09
C SER A 167 35.97 23.20 20.30
N SER A 168 36.20 22.02 20.89
CA SER A 168 37.13 21.84 22.02
C SER A 168 38.57 22.20 21.65
N LEU A 169 39.04 21.82 20.46
CA LEU A 169 40.38 22.16 19.98
C LEU A 169 40.53 23.66 19.66
N LEU A 170 39.51 24.28 19.06
CA LEU A 170 39.48 25.72 18.79
C LEU A 170 39.44 26.55 20.09
N GLN A 171 38.67 26.11 21.08
CA GLN A 171 38.64 26.75 22.41
C GLN A 171 39.99 26.62 23.11
N ARG A 172 40.66 25.46 23.02
CA ARG A 172 42.01 25.28 23.55
C ARG A 172 43.04 26.19 22.87
N ARG A 173 42.91 26.41 21.56
CA ARG A 173 43.77 27.37 20.84
C ARG A 173 43.49 28.82 21.27
N ARG A 174 42.24 29.25 21.36
CA ARG A 174 41.87 30.59 21.87
C ARG A 174 42.31 30.82 23.32
N SER A 175 42.26 29.79 24.18
CA SER A 175 42.76 29.87 25.56
C SER A 175 44.29 29.92 25.69
N LYS A 176 45.02 29.55 24.64
CA LYS A 176 46.49 29.71 24.57
C LYS A 176 46.88 31.07 23.99
N GLU A 177 46.06 31.63 23.10
CA GLU A 177 46.28 32.95 22.48
C GLU A 177 45.83 34.11 23.38
N GLY A 178 44.83 33.90 24.25
CA GLY A 178 44.42 34.87 25.29
C GLY A 178 45.27 34.84 26.57
N LYS A 179 46.46 34.22 26.55
CA LYS A 179 47.38 34.16 27.70
C LYS A 179 48.71 34.88 27.46
N SER A 180 48.81 35.65 26.37
CA SER A 180 49.97 36.46 26.01
C SER A 180 49.70 37.96 25.95
N ASP A 181 48.54 38.44 26.45
CA ASP A 181 48.24 39.88 26.50
C ASP A 181 47.29 40.19 27.67
N ASP A 182 47.72 39.89 28.89
CA ASP A 182 47.11 40.41 30.12
C ASP A 182 48.17 40.33 31.24
N SER A 183 49.25 41.06 31.04
CA SER A 183 50.08 41.54 32.14
C SER A 183 50.01 43.06 32.10
N GLU A 184 49.52 43.63 33.20
CA GLU A 184 49.62 45.04 33.58
C GLU A 184 48.47 45.93 33.06
N GLU A 185 47.36 46.01 33.82
CA GLU A 185 47.02 47.27 34.51
C GLU A 185 45.87 47.10 35.54
N GLU A 186 46.22 47.50 36.77
CA GLU A 186 45.37 48.13 37.78
C GLU A 186 44.09 47.44 38.27
N THR A 187 44.27 46.74 39.39
CA THR A 187 43.58 47.02 40.66
C THR A 187 42.63 48.24 40.65
N ARG A 188 41.31 48.00 40.55
CA ARG A 188 40.32 48.93 41.07
C ARG A 188 39.15 48.21 41.75
N VAL A 189 39.38 47.97 43.05
CA VAL A 189 38.44 47.99 44.18
C VAL A 189 36.94 47.98 43.83
N LYS A 190 36.23 46.93 44.23
CA LYS A 190 34.87 47.04 44.77
C LYS A 190 34.60 45.96 45.83
N THR A 191 34.48 46.47 47.05
CA THR A 191 34.12 45.86 48.34
C THR A 191 32.75 45.19 48.33
N ALA A 192 32.63 44.00 48.92
CA ALA A 192 31.47 43.48 49.67
C ALA A 192 31.91 42.17 50.37
N GLU A 193 32.35 42.22 51.62
CA GLU A 193 31.58 42.04 52.87
C GLU A 193 31.36 40.57 53.29
N ASN A 194 31.78 40.29 54.54
CA ASN A 194 31.40 39.18 55.44
C ASN A 194 31.99 37.76 55.26
N GLY A 195 33.13 37.57 55.92
CA GLY A 195 33.41 36.59 56.98
C GLY A 195 32.60 35.29 57.08
N GLY A 196 33.34 34.17 57.05
CA GLY A 196 32.87 32.83 57.42
C GLY A 196 33.96 31.79 57.26
N GLU A 197 34.73 31.59 58.33
CA GLU A 197 35.86 30.68 58.51
C GLU A 197 35.54 29.21 58.11
N GLY A 198 36.27 28.69 57.12
CA GLY A 198 36.18 27.30 56.66
C GLY A 198 37.44 26.51 57.03
N VAL A 199 37.28 25.54 57.93
CA VAL A 199 38.31 24.65 58.47
C VAL A 199 39.05 23.87 57.36
N TYR A 200 40.38 23.89 57.39
CA TYR A 200 41.24 23.10 56.50
C TYR A 200 41.47 21.70 57.07
N ASN A 201 41.24 20.66 56.26
CA ASN A 201 41.52 19.27 56.63
C ASN A 201 43.00 18.94 56.34
N MET A 202 43.82 18.82 57.38
CA MET A 202 45.21 18.37 57.30
C MET A 202 45.26 16.85 57.15
N SER A 203 45.08 16.35 55.91
CA SER A 203 45.19 14.91 55.62
C SER A 203 46.49 14.51 54.93
N PHE A 204 47.48 15.41 54.85
CA PHE A 204 48.80 15.04 54.37
C PHE A 204 49.85 15.55 55.35
N SER A 205 50.26 14.66 56.24
CA SER A 205 51.45 14.79 57.07
C SER A 205 52.12 13.42 57.08
N ASP A 206 53.27 13.37 56.41
CA ASP A 206 54.45 12.53 56.63
C ASP A 206 54.26 11.06 57.00
N ASP A 207 54.63 10.17 56.07
CA ASP A 207 55.16 8.84 56.40
C ASP A 207 56.29 8.46 55.41
N GLU A 208 57.35 9.29 55.35
CA GLU A 208 58.69 8.82 54.98
C GLU A 208 59.30 8.10 56.19
N ARG A 209 58.81 6.90 56.52
CA ARG A 209 59.46 6.06 57.53
C ARG A 209 59.12 4.57 57.46
N LEU A 210 59.41 3.93 56.34
CA LEU A 210 59.65 2.47 56.33
C LEU A 210 60.93 2.17 55.54
N THR A 211 62.01 2.14 56.31
CA THR A 211 63.33 1.60 56.00
C THR A 211 63.22 0.20 55.38
N GLN A 212 63.74 0.06 54.17
CA GLN A 212 64.12 -1.21 53.56
C GLN A 212 65.61 -1.45 53.79
N MET A 213 65.95 -2.32 54.74
CA MET A 213 67.04 -3.31 54.73
C MET A 213 67.10 -4.01 56.09
#